data_AF-A0A9N9H7A1-F1
#
_entry.id   AF-A0A9N9H7A1-F1
#
_cell.length_a   1.000
_cell.length_b   1.000
_cell.length_c   1.000
_cell.angle_alpha   90.00
_cell.angle_beta   90.00
_cell.angle_gamma   90.00
#
_symmetry.space_group_name_H-M   'P 1'
#
loop_
_entity.id
_entity.type
_entity.pdbx_description
1 polymer ?
#
loop_
_entity_poly.entity_id
_entity_poly.type
_entity_poly.pdbx_seq_one_letter_code
_entity_poly.pdbx_strand_id
1 'polypeptide(L)'
;TDQSIQPSKLSYDASVELCEAMAKMYRRENERCQALETLLSQEFGLEFTEITLSNNSRPNGISMHEISLPNPKDTSRTYREHVAIIICESKNEIEGATNDPYLQATCSYSKFWSQSKLKDLRAKSNCPSMLFCSAGPWFCICGAVFLDTIIVDPLTDMIPLMPTNDMMHYMKIARVMEALKTAHNDLARYYNALGQSELMLMDGIDVQRFYPDIQRFKDANGTDVSFYYTDDLCDQCDHIEHFNLHLCRCTKPYRGRTEDGQEIVVKFTTWYNEAAHELCTKDNLAPKLLGVEEVSKGLKVIIMEYAQNSRTLHEYKPSQQDQYLHVMEDVKRAISLLHRNGYVFGDLRSSNVLVLPDSAESTKVRAVLVDFDWVGRIMRTHIPYP
;
A
#
# COMPACT_ATOMS: atom_id res chain seq x y z
N THR A 1 8.68 -5.45 -13.47
CA THR A 1 7.84 -4.71 -14.43
C THR A 1 6.81 -5.62 -15.05
N ASP A 2 5.61 -5.10 -15.30
CA ASP A 2 4.52 -5.87 -15.89
C ASP A 2 4.82 -6.27 -17.33
N GLN A 3 4.93 -7.57 -17.61
CA GLN A 3 5.09 -8.06 -18.99
C GLN A 3 3.77 -8.12 -19.77
N SER A 4 2.62 -7.93 -19.11
CA SER A 4 1.30 -7.91 -19.77
C SER A 4 1.08 -6.65 -20.60
N ILE A 5 1.69 -5.53 -20.21
CA ILE A 5 1.69 -4.31 -21.02
C ILE A 5 2.58 -4.55 -22.25
N GLN A 6 1.99 -4.40 -23.43
CA GLN A 6 2.67 -4.51 -24.71
C GLN A 6 2.75 -3.12 -25.34
N PRO A 7 3.89 -2.43 -25.19
CA PRO A 7 4.05 -1.11 -25.72
C PRO A 7 3.82 -1.03 -27.22
N SER A 8 3.18 0.06 -27.63
CA SER A 8 3.09 0.39 -29.05
C SER A 8 4.46 0.71 -29.62
N LYS A 9 4.62 0.61 -30.94
CA LYS A 9 5.86 1.04 -31.61
C LYS A 9 6.17 2.52 -31.32
N LEU A 10 5.15 3.37 -31.26
CA LEU A 10 5.32 4.79 -30.92
C LEU A 10 5.86 4.97 -29.50
N SER A 11 5.33 4.23 -28.54
CA SER A 11 5.80 4.27 -27.15
C SER A 11 7.24 3.78 -27.01
N TYR A 12 7.64 2.80 -27.83
CA TYR A 12 9.02 2.33 -27.93
C TYR A 12 9.94 3.42 -28.49
N ASP A 13 9.59 3.99 -29.64
CA ASP A 13 10.38 5.03 -30.32
C ASP A 13 10.54 6.26 -29.41
N ALA A 14 9.47 6.69 -28.75
CA ALA A 14 9.48 7.74 -27.72
C ALA A 14 10.42 7.43 -26.53
N SER A 15 10.51 6.16 -26.14
CA SER A 15 11.42 5.74 -25.05
C SER A 15 12.89 5.81 -25.49
N VAL A 16 13.18 5.55 -26.77
CA VAL A 16 14.52 5.75 -27.34
C VAL A 16 14.87 7.24 -27.31
N GLU A 17 13.98 8.10 -27.78
CA GLU A 17 14.18 9.56 -27.76
C GLU A 17 14.38 10.10 -26.34
N LEU A 18 13.62 9.59 -25.38
CA LEU A 18 13.79 9.94 -23.97
C LEU A 18 15.18 9.55 -23.44
N CYS A 19 15.67 8.35 -23.75
CA CYS A 19 17.03 7.94 -23.39
C CYS A 19 18.09 8.84 -24.03
N GLU A 20 17.93 9.17 -25.32
CA GLU A 20 18.87 10.04 -26.04
C GLU A 20 18.91 11.45 -25.47
N ALA A 21 17.75 12.01 -25.10
CA ALA A 21 17.68 13.32 -24.47
C ALA A 21 18.30 13.31 -23.07
N MET A 22 17.92 12.35 -22.23
CA MET A 22 18.37 12.30 -20.84
C MET A 22 19.84 11.89 -20.68
N ALA A 23 20.46 11.26 -21.68
CA ALA A 23 21.89 11.01 -21.69
C ALA A 23 22.75 12.23 -22.05
N LYS A 24 22.16 13.35 -22.47
CA LYS A 24 22.91 14.59 -22.75
C LYS A 24 23.38 15.26 -21.46
N MET A 25 24.53 15.94 -21.55
CA MET A 25 24.98 16.85 -20.50
C MET A 25 24.26 18.19 -20.64
N TYR A 26 23.60 18.62 -19.58
CA TYR A 26 22.91 19.91 -19.51
C TYR A 26 23.71 20.86 -18.63
N ARG A 27 23.83 22.12 -19.03
CA ARG A 27 24.57 23.11 -18.24
C ARG A 27 23.77 23.54 -17.01
N ARG A 28 22.44 23.55 -17.12
CA ARG A 28 21.51 23.96 -16.06
C ARG A 28 20.43 22.91 -15.84
N GLU A 29 20.04 22.69 -14.59
CA GLU A 29 18.97 21.73 -14.24
C GLU A 29 17.67 22.06 -14.99
N ASN A 30 17.29 23.33 -15.06
CA ASN A 30 16.07 23.74 -15.77
C ASN A 30 16.06 23.34 -17.25
N GLU A 31 17.21 23.31 -17.93
CA GLU A 31 17.29 22.87 -19.34
C GLU A 31 17.00 21.37 -19.46
N ARG A 32 17.49 20.58 -18.49
CA ARG A 32 17.21 19.14 -18.39
C ARG A 32 15.73 18.89 -18.06
N CYS A 33 15.19 19.58 -17.05
CA CYS A 33 13.78 19.49 -16.67
C CYS A 33 12.88 19.80 -17.87
N GLN A 34 13.14 20.91 -18.57
CA GLN A 34 12.33 21.31 -19.72
C GLN A 34 12.38 20.28 -20.84
N ALA A 35 13.55 19.68 -21.12
CA ALA A 35 13.68 18.61 -22.11
C ALA A 35 12.90 17.36 -21.71
N LEU A 36 12.96 16.96 -20.43
CA LEU A 36 12.19 15.84 -19.88
C LEU A 36 10.67 16.10 -20.00
N GLU A 37 10.19 17.22 -19.49
CA GLU A 37 8.77 17.56 -19.46
C GLU A 37 8.19 17.73 -20.87
N THR A 38 8.96 18.28 -21.80
CA THR A 38 8.56 18.39 -23.22
C THR A 38 8.31 17.01 -23.82
N LEU A 39 9.23 16.06 -23.61
CA LEU A 39 9.07 14.70 -24.12
C LEU A 39 7.94 13.94 -23.44
N LEU A 40 7.79 14.08 -22.11
CA LEU A 40 6.68 13.49 -21.38
C LEU A 40 5.33 14.03 -21.88
N SER A 41 5.24 15.32 -22.19
CA SER A 41 4.03 15.94 -22.74
C SER A 41 3.76 15.50 -24.18
N GLN A 42 4.74 15.60 -25.07
CA GLN A 42 4.55 15.34 -26.50
C GLN A 42 4.34 13.86 -26.80
N GLU A 43 5.15 12.99 -26.20
CA GLU A 43 5.19 11.57 -26.56
C GLU A 43 4.26 10.72 -25.69
N PHE A 44 4.06 11.13 -24.43
CA PHE A 44 3.27 10.35 -23.47
C PHE A 44 1.95 11.03 -23.09
N GLY A 45 1.74 12.31 -23.46
CA GLY A 45 0.54 13.07 -23.13
C GLY A 45 0.46 13.46 -21.66
N LEU A 46 1.60 13.59 -20.98
CA LEU A 46 1.70 13.99 -19.58
C LEU A 46 2.11 15.46 -19.51
N GLU A 47 1.14 16.34 -19.30
CA GLU A 47 1.38 17.79 -19.23
C GLU A 47 1.86 18.20 -17.84
N PHE A 48 2.91 19.02 -17.79
CA PHE A 48 3.48 19.57 -16.56
C PHE A 48 3.36 21.08 -16.55
N THR A 49 3.16 21.62 -15.35
CA THR A 49 3.06 23.05 -15.11
C THR A 49 4.00 23.46 -13.98
N GLU A 50 4.67 24.60 -14.15
CA GLU A 50 5.41 25.23 -13.06
C GLU A 50 4.44 25.96 -12.14
N ILE A 51 4.51 25.65 -10.84
CA ILE A 51 3.72 26.35 -9.83
C ILE A 51 4.61 26.85 -8.69
N THR A 52 4.21 27.96 -8.08
CA THR A 52 4.79 28.42 -6.81
C THR A 52 3.83 28.06 -5.68
N LEU A 53 4.29 27.23 -4.75
CA LEU A 53 3.53 26.87 -3.56
C LEU A 53 3.48 28.04 -2.58
N SER A 54 2.55 27.99 -1.61
CA SER A 54 2.30 29.07 -0.64
C SER A 54 3.53 29.50 0.19
N ASN A 55 4.55 28.64 0.29
CA ASN A 55 5.82 28.90 0.98
C ASN A 55 6.97 29.31 0.03
N ASN A 56 6.65 29.71 -1.21
CA ASN A 56 7.58 30.06 -2.28
C ASN A 56 8.45 28.91 -2.82
N SER A 57 8.23 27.67 -2.40
CA SER A 57 8.89 26.53 -3.05
C SER A 57 8.26 26.24 -4.41
N ARG A 58 9.10 25.72 -5.31
CA ARG A 58 8.76 25.46 -6.71
C ARG A 58 9.27 24.07 -7.07
N PRO A 59 8.37 23.07 -7.10
CA PRO A 59 8.70 21.79 -7.70
C PRO A 59 9.08 22.00 -9.16
N ASN A 60 9.93 21.14 -9.74
CA ASN A 60 10.32 21.30 -11.14
C ASN A 60 9.12 21.28 -12.08
N GLY A 61 8.20 20.32 -11.91
CA GLY A 61 6.96 20.27 -12.67
C GLY A 61 5.86 19.53 -11.93
N ILE A 62 4.62 19.97 -12.09
CA ILE A 62 3.44 19.25 -11.58
C ILE A 62 2.44 19.04 -12.70
N SER A 63 2.07 17.78 -12.90
CA SER A 63 0.90 17.40 -13.68
C SER A 63 -0.33 17.46 -12.78
N MET A 64 -1.21 18.41 -13.09
CA MET A 64 -2.42 18.68 -12.29
C MET A 64 -3.67 18.27 -13.06
N HIS A 65 -4.68 17.81 -12.32
CA HIS A 65 -6.02 17.58 -12.85
C HIS A 65 -7.01 18.54 -12.19
N GLU A 66 -7.87 19.17 -12.99
CA GLU A 66 -8.94 20.02 -12.47
C GLU A 66 -10.16 19.16 -12.09
N ILE A 67 -10.66 19.34 -10.88
CA ILE A 67 -11.87 18.69 -10.40
C ILE A 67 -12.93 19.72 -10.01
N SER A 68 -14.19 19.29 -10.09
CA SER A 68 -15.34 20.06 -9.63
C SER A 68 -15.88 19.45 -8.34
N LEU A 69 -16.01 20.27 -7.30
CA LEU A 69 -16.44 19.86 -5.97
C LEU A 69 -17.71 20.62 -5.57
N PRO A 70 -18.65 20.00 -4.84
CA PRO A 70 -19.81 20.70 -4.27
C PRO A 70 -19.36 21.79 -3.30
N ASN A 71 -19.99 22.97 -3.37
CA ASN A 71 -19.67 24.07 -2.47
C ASN A 71 -20.18 23.73 -1.06
N PRO A 72 -19.32 23.80 -0.02
CA PRO A 72 -19.72 23.45 1.35
C PRO A 72 -20.85 24.30 1.92
N LYS A 73 -21.06 25.51 1.40
CA LYS A 73 -22.11 26.46 1.87
C LYS A 73 -23.38 26.43 1.03
N ASP A 74 -23.31 25.89 -0.19
CA ASP A 74 -24.43 25.84 -1.14
C ASP A 74 -24.21 24.66 -2.10
N THR A 75 -24.72 23.49 -1.74
CA THR A 75 -24.53 22.24 -2.49
C THR A 75 -25.13 22.28 -3.90
N SER A 76 -25.93 23.30 -4.25
CA SER A 76 -26.39 23.54 -5.63
C SER A 76 -25.32 24.13 -6.54
N ARG A 77 -24.19 24.58 -5.98
CA ARG A 77 -23.04 25.15 -6.69
C ARG A 77 -21.83 24.25 -6.56
N THR A 78 -20.96 24.32 -7.55
CA THR A 78 -19.64 23.70 -7.51
C THR A 78 -18.54 24.75 -7.50
N TYR A 79 -17.38 24.40 -6.97
CA TYR A 79 -16.14 25.14 -7.17
C TYR A 79 -15.11 24.22 -7.83
N ARG A 80 -14.11 24.83 -8.48
CA ARG A 80 -13.02 24.10 -9.14
C ARG A 80 -11.79 24.12 -8.25
N GLU A 81 -11.07 23.02 -8.22
CA GLU A 81 -9.78 22.91 -7.54
C GLU A 81 -8.84 22.03 -8.36
N HIS A 82 -7.54 22.23 -8.20
CA HIS A 82 -6.52 21.39 -8.84
C HIS A 82 -5.92 20.40 -7.86
N VAL A 83 -5.80 19.15 -8.29
CA VAL A 83 -5.12 18.08 -7.58
C VAL A 83 -3.82 17.73 -8.29
N ALA A 84 -2.78 17.39 -7.54
CA ALA A 84 -1.51 16.93 -8.11
C ALA A 84 -1.60 15.43 -8.42
N ILE A 85 -1.47 15.06 -9.69
CA ILE A 85 -1.46 13.66 -10.14
C ILE A 85 -0.02 13.15 -10.19
N ILE A 86 0.87 13.90 -10.84
CA ILE A 86 2.30 13.60 -10.92
C ILE A 86 3.10 14.80 -10.45
N ILE A 87 4.05 14.60 -9.55
CA ILE A 87 5.01 15.62 -9.13
C ILE A 87 6.40 15.19 -9.61
N CYS A 88 7.04 16.05 -10.40
CA CYS A 88 8.34 15.80 -10.99
C CYS A 88 9.41 16.62 -10.27
N GLU A 89 10.50 15.95 -9.89
CA GLU A 89 11.75 16.58 -9.49
C GLU A 89 12.90 15.95 -10.29
N SER A 90 13.74 16.80 -10.88
CA SER A 90 14.85 16.40 -11.72
C SER A 90 16.13 17.11 -11.31
N LYS A 91 17.23 16.36 -11.35
CA LYS A 91 18.58 16.83 -11.02
C LYS A 91 19.54 16.49 -12.14
N ASN A 92 20.58 17.33 -12.29
CA ASN A 92 21.58 17.11 -13.32
C ASN A 92 22.39 15.85 -13.08
N GLU A 93 22.65 15.50 -11.82
CA GLU A 93 23.41 14.33 -11.42
C GLU A 93 22.92 13.80 -10.07
N ILE A 94 23.36 12.60 -9.69
CA ILE A 94 23.21 12.09 -8.33
C ILE A 94 24.20 12.83 -7.43
N GLU A 95 23.71 13.80 -6.68
CA GLU A 95 24.49 14.59 -5.73
C GLU A 95 24.12 14.27 -4.27
N GLY A 96 24.81 14.89 -3.31
CA GLY A 96 24.57 14.67 -1.87
C GLY A 96 23.15 15.03 -1.39
N ALA A 97 22.86 14.71 -0.13
CA ALA A 97 21.51 14.69 0.46
C ALA A 97 20.63 15.95 0.29
N THR A 98 21.21 17.13 0.06
CA THR A 98 20.43 18.37 -0.17
C THR A 98 19.84 18.48 -1.58
N ASN A 99 20.33 17.67 -2.52
CA ASN A 99 19.94 17.65 -3.92
C ASN A 99 19.35 16.30 -4.35
N ASP A 100 18.80 15.53 -3.41
CA ASP A 100 18.15 14.26 -3.74
C ASP A 100 16.72 14.47 -4.30
N PRO A 101 16.42 14.00 -5.54
CA PRO A 101 15.11 14.22 -6.15
C PRO A 101 13.97 13.48 -5.43
N TYR A 102 14.24 12.35 -4.78
CA TYR A 102 13.23 11.61 -4.02
C TYR A 102 12.79 12.38 -2.77
N LEU A 103 13.74 12.90 -2.00
CA LEU A 103 13.44 13.73 -0.82
C LEU A 103 12.78 15.05 -1.22
N GLN A 104 13.23 15.67 -2.31
CA GLN A 104 12.61 16.89 -2.82
C GLN A 104 11.18 16.63 -3.29
N ALA A 105 10.92 15.54 -4.03
CA ALA A 105 9.58 15.21 -4.52
C ALA A 105 8.64 14.90 -3.35
N THR A 106 9.13 14.19 -2.33
CA THR A 106 8.41 13.95 -1.08
C THR A 106 8.04 15.26 -0.38
N CYS A 107 8.98 16.20 -0.30
CA CYS A 107 8.72 17.53 0.27
C CYS A 107 7.72 18.33 -0.57
N SER A 108 7.83 18.28 -1.90
CA SER A 108 6.93 18.98 -2.82
C SER A 108 5.51 18.43 -2.75
N TYR A 109 5.35 17.11 -2.69
CA TYR A 109 4.09 16.43 -2.39
C TYR A 109 3.50 16.88 -1.05
N SER A 110 4.30 16.82 0.01
CA SER A 110 3.90 17.24 1.35
C SER A 110 3.36 18.66 1.37
N LYS A 111 4.12 19.58 0.76
CA LYS A 111 3.79 21.02 0.72
C LYS A 111 2.56 21.29 -0.14
N PHE A 112 2.45 20.64 -1.31
CA PHE A 112 1.29 20.80 -2.18
C PHE A 112 0.02 20.42 -1.42
N TRP A 113 -0.03 19.20 -0.88
CA TRP A 113 -1.22 18.70 -0.23
C TRP A 113 -1.51 19.38 1.10
N SER A 114 -0.51 19.88 1.83
CA SER A 114 -0.71 20.57 3.12
C SER A 114 -1.36 21.96 3.01
N GLN A 115 -1.53 22.52 1.80
CA GLN A 115 -2.14 23.83 1.61
C GLN A 115 -3.55 23.92 2.23
N SER A 116 -3.87 25.04 2.88
CA SER A 116 -5.14 25.23 3.58
C SER A 116 -6.37 25.07 2.66
N LYS A 117 -6.25 25.49 1.39
CA LYS A 117 -7.34 25.35 0.40
C LYS A 117 -7.72 23.90 0.08
N LEU A 118 -6.80 22.94 0.28
CA LEU A 118 -7.03 21.52 0.01
C LEU A 118 -7.50 20.75 1.26
N LYS A 119 -7.80 21.43 2.37
CA LYS A 119 -8.17 20.77 3.64
C LYS A 119 -9.37 19.84 3.47
N ASP A 120 -10.40 20.27 2.75
CA ASP A 120 -11.64 19.49 2.58
C ASP A 120 -11.42 18.26 1.70
N LEU A 121 -10.50 18.34 0.73
CA LEU A 121 -10.08 17.19 -0.08
C LEU A 121 -9.27 16.20 0.75
N ARG A 122 -8.32 16.70 1.55
CA ARG A 122 -7.55 15.86 2.48
C ARG A 122 -8.43 15.17 3.51
N ALA A 123 -9.58 15.74 3.87
CA ALA A 123 -10.49 15.10 4.80
C ALA A 123 -11.19 13.87 4.18
N LYS A 124 -11.25 13.76 2.84
CA LYS A 124 -12.01 12.74 2.10
C LYS A 124 -11.13 11.74 1.34
N SER A 125 -9.82 11.97 1.30
CA SER A 125 -8.90 11.24 0.45
C SER A 125 -7.56 11.09 1.14
N ASN A 126 -6.88 9.98 0.87
CA ASN A 126 -5.46 9.82 1.15
C ASN A 126 -4.57 10.54 0.12
N CYS A 127 -5.13 11.36 -0.76
CA CYS A 127 -4.42 12.22 -1.70
C CYS A 127 -3.33 11.50 -2.51
N PRO A 128 -3.65 10.40 -3.21
CA PRO A 128 -2.66 9.61 -3.91
C PRO A 128 -2.05 10.39 -5.08
N SER A 129 -0.71 10.47 -5.13
CA SER A 129 0.03 11.06 -6.25
C SER A 129 1.18 10.14 -6.65
N MET A 130 1.59 10.23 -7.92
CA MET A 130 2.83 9.63 -8.39
C MET A 130 3.97 10.66 -8.28
N LEU A 131 5.17 10.22 -7.94
CA LEU A 131 6.37 11.04 -7.94
C LEU A 131 7.29 10.56 -9.06
N PHE A 132 7.67 11.47 -9.96
CA PHE A 132 8.67 11.23 -10.98
C PHE A 132 9.99 11.83 -10.50
N CYS A 133 10.91 10.98 -10.07
CA CYS A 133 12.20 11.41 -9.52
C CYS A 133 13.28 11.09 -10.54
N SER A 134 14.08 12.07 -10.95
CA SER A 134 15.21 11.85 -11.86
C SER A 134 16.48 12.56 -11.43
N ALA A 135 17.63 11.92 -11.66
CA ALA A 135 18.95 12.46 -11.38
C ALA A 135 19.93 11.96 -12.42
N GLY A 136 20.49 12.87 -13.23
CA GLY A 136 21.26 12.49 -14.41
C GLY A 136 20.46 11.50 -15.26
N PRO A 137 21.10 10.52 -15.93
CA PRO A 137 20.43 9.58 -16.80
C PRO A 137 19.74 8.45 -16.01
N TRP A 138 19.10 8.77 -14.88
CA TRP A 138 18.37 7.82 -14.04
C TRP A 138 17.02 8.40 -13.65
N PHE A 139 16.02 7.53 -13.55
CA PHE A 139 14.73 7.89 -12.96
C PHE A 139 14.15 6.74 -12.15
N CYS A 140 13.27 7.09 -11.22
CA CYS A 140 12.36 6.15 -10.57
C CYS A 140 10.97 6.78 -10.43
N ILE A 141 9.98 5.91 -10.29
CA ILE A 141 8.60 6.29 -10.03
C ILE A 141 8.25 5.85 -8.61
N CYS A 142 7.73 6.76 -7.81
CA CYS A 142 7.21 6.46 -6.47
C CYS A 142 5.71 6.70 -6.40
N GLY A 143 5.03 6.03 -5.47
CA GLY A 143 3.66 6.34 -5.06
C GLY A 143 3.70 7.11 -3.75
N ALA A 144 2.82 8.09 -3.58
CA ALA A 144 2.73 8.90 -2.37
C ALA A 144 1.28 8.98 -1.90
N VAL A 145 1.05 8.83 -0.58
CA VAL A 145 -0.24 9.03 0.08
C VAL A 145 -0.09 9.86 1.36
N PHE A 146 -1.14 10.62 1.67
CA PHE A 146 -1.27 11.53 2.79
C PHE A 146 -2.29 10.96 3.78
N LEU A 147 -1.79 10.32 4.83
CA LEU A 147 -2.61 9.80 5.93
C LEU A 147 -2.60 10.80 7.10
N ASP A 148 -2.30 10.35 8.31
CA ASP A 148 -1.83 11.14 9.45
C ASP A 148 -0.32 11.44 9.35
N THR A 149 0.41 10.62 8.59
CA THR A 149 1.77 10.88 8.09
C THR A 149 1.80 10.72 6.57
N ILE A 150 2.87 11.18 5.96
CA ILE A 150 3.12 10.99 4.52
C ILE A 150 3.86 9.68 4.33
N ILE A 151 3.33 8.86 3.44
CA ILE A 151 3.95 7.61 3.01
C ILE A 151 4.35 7.78 1.56
N VAL A 152 5.63 7.53 1.26
CA VAL A 152 6.16 7.49 -0.09
C VAL A 152 6.90 6.17 -0.25
N ASP A 153 6.59 5.43 -1.31
CA ASP A 153 7.20 4.14 -1.59
C ASP A 153 7.66 4.07 -3.06
N PRO A 154 8.89 3.64 -3.35
CA PRO A 154 9.34 3.40 -4.71
C PRO A 154 8.53 2.27 -5.37
N LEU A 155 7.90 2.55 -6.51
CA LEU A 155 7.16 1.57 -7.32
C LEU A 155 8.04 0.95 -8.40
N THR A 156 9.20 1.55 -8.67
CA THR A 156 10.23 1.03 -9.55
C THR A 156 11.60 1.16 -8.88
N ASP A 157 12.54 0.30 -9.27
CA ASP A 157 13.96 0.56 -9.05
C ASP A 157 14.40 1.85 -9.76
N MET A 158 15.66 2.25 -9.53
CA MET A 158 16.33 3.25 -10.37
C MET A 158 16.57 2.68 -11.78
N ILE A 159 15.88 3.22 -12.77
CA ILE A 159 15.96 2.79 -14.17
C ILE A 159 16.89 3.75 -14.92
N PRO A 160 17.90 3.23 -15.66
CA PRO A 160 18.75 4.09 -16.47
C PRO A 160 17.99 4.60 -17.71
N LEU A 161 18.25 5.85 -18.09
CA LEU A 161 17.84 6.49 -19.34
C LEU A 161 19.08 6.72 -20.19
N MET A 162 19.78 5.63 -20.51
CA MET A 162 20.99 5.64 -21.31
C MET A 162 20.75 4.90 -22.62
N PRO A 163 21.26 5.40 -23.76
CA PRO A 163 21.24 4.66 -25.01
C PRO A 163 21.98 3.32 -24.87
N THR A 164 21.36 2.23 -25.31
CA THR A 164 21.93 0.88 -25.28
C THR A 164 21.53 0.11 -26.55
N ASN A 165 22.16 -1.03 -26.82
CA ASN A 165 21.71 -1.93 -27.90
C ASN A 165 20.68 -2.97 -27.42
N ASP A 166 20.26 -2.92 -26.15
CA ASP A 166 19.27 -3.82 -25.56
C ASP A 166 17.85 -3.31 -25.80
N MET A 167 17.15 -3.95 -26.73
CA MET A 167 15.74 -3.69 -27.01
C MET A 167 14.85 -3.88 -25.76
N MET A 168 15.19 -4.80 -24.86
CA MET A 168 14.40 -5.07 -23.66
C MET A 168 14.46 -3.90 -22.67
N HIS A 169 15.54 -3.14 -22.68
CA HIS A 169 15.70 -1.94 -21.87
C HIS A 169 14.69 -0.86 -22.27
N TYR A 170 14.62 -0.54 -23.56
CA TYR A 170 13.65 0.44 -24.09
C TYR A 170 12.21 -0.04 -23.91
N MET A 171 11.95 -1.33 -24.11
CA MET A 171 10.64 -1.91 -23.82
C MET A 171 10.26 -1.80 -22.33
N LYS A 172 11.23 -1.91 -21.40
CA LYS A 172 10.99 -1.69 -19.96
C LYS A 172 10.56 -0.24 -19.71
N ILE A 173 11.26 0.74 -20.29
CA ILE A 173 10.94 2.17 -20.13
C ILE A 173 9.56 2.47 -20.72
N ALA A 174 9.29 1.99 -21.93
CA ALA A 174 8.00 2.18 -22.60
C ALA A 174 6.83 1.64 -21.74
N ARG A 175 6.99 0.45 -21.15
CA ARG A 175 6.01 -0.13 -20.22
C ARG A 175 5.80 0.72 -18.98
N VAL A 176 6.87 1.28 -18.42
CA VAL A 176 6.77 2.16 -17.24
C VAL A 176 6.04 3.44 -17.59
N MET A 177 6.33 4.06 -18.73
CA MET A 177 5.65 5.28 -19.15
C MET A 177 4.17 5.04 -19.51
N GLU A 178 3.85 3.92 -20.15
CA GLU A 178 2.45 3.53 -20.38
C GLU A 178 1.71 3.24 -19.07
N ALA A 179 2.35 2.56 -18.11
CA ALA A 179 1.79 2.35 -16.79
C ALA A 179 1.58 3.67 -16.05
N LEU A 180 2.52 4.62 -16.14
CA LEU A 180 2.41 5.95 -15.55
C LEU A 180 1.25 6.75 -16.16
N LYS A 181 1.05 6.65 -17.48
CA LYS A 181 -0.10 7.26 -18.17
C LYS A 181 -1.43 6.64 -17.73
N THR A 182 -1.49 5.32 -17.60
CA THR A 182 -2.68 4.64 -17.06
C THR A 182 -2.95 5.09 -15.63
N ALA A 183 -1.94 5.08 -14.77
CA ALA A 183 -2.05 5.54 -13.38
C ALA A 183 -2.51 7.00 -13.30
N HIS A 184 -2.01 7.89 -14.16
CA HIS A 184 -2.46 9.27 -14.25
C HIS A 184 -3.97 9.35 -14.52
N ASN A 185 -4.45 8.61 -15.52
CA ASN A 185 -5.86 8.60 -15.89
C ASN A 185 -6.74 7.97 -14.81
N ASP A 186 -6.24 6.94 -14.12
CA ASP A 186 -6.93 6.29 -13.01
C ASP A 186 -7.07 7.23 -11.82
N LEU A 187 -6.01 7.96 -11.47
CA LEU A 187 -6.04 8.98 -10.43
C LEU A 187 -6.98 10.13 -10.81
N ALA A 188 -6.96 10.61 -12.06
CA ALA A 188 -7.91 11.62 -12.51
C ALA A 188 -9.37 11.15 -12.35
N ARG A 189 -9.67 9.89 -12.70
CA ARG A 189 -10.98 9.28 -12.49
C ARG A 189 -11.34 9.18 -11.00
N TYR A 190 -10.41 8.75 -10.17
CA TYR A 190 -10.58 8.69 -8.71
C TYR A 190 -10.96 10.06 -8.14
N TYR A 191 -10.21 11.11 -8.48
CA TYR A 191 -10.50 12.46 -7.97
C TYR A 191 -11.81 13.05 -8.51
N ASN A 192 -12.20 12.72 -9.74
CA ASN A 192 -13.52 13.09 -10.26
C ASN A 192 -14.66 12.42 -9.47
N ALA A 193 -14.48 11.14 -9.09
CA ALA A 193 -15.48 10.39 -8.33
C ALA A 193 -15.66 10.95 -6.91
N LEU A 194 -14.60 11.46 -6.28
CA LEU A 194 -14.68 12.13 -4.97
C LEU A 194 -15.59 13.36 -4.97
N GLY A 195 -15.72 14.06 -6.11
CA GLY A 195 -16.64 15.18 -6.26
C GLY A 195 -18.11 14.78 -6.34
N GLN A 196 -18.39 13.50 -6.57
CA GLN A 196 -19.74 12.97 -6.81
C GLN A 196 -20.25 12.06 -5.68
N SER A 197 -19.37 11.60 -4.79
CA SER A 197 -19.70 10.61 -3.76
C SER A 197 -20.28 11.25 -2.49
N GLU A 198 -21.40 10.70 -2.00
CA GLU A 198 -21.88 10.92 -0.64
C GLU A 198 -21.08 10.05 0.33
N LEU A 199 -19.94 10.57 0.81
CA LEU A 199 -19.12 9.88 1.80
C LEU A 199 -19.77 9.98 3.19
N MET A 200 -19.75 8.89 3.96
CA MET A 200 -20.11 8.92 5.38
C MET A 200 -18.95 9.51 6.19
N LEU A 201 -19.02 10.82 6.44
CA LEU A 201 -17.98 11.56 7.17
C LEU A 201 -18.26 11.55 8.68
N MET A 202 -17.25 11.20 9.48
CA MET A 202 -17.25 11.46 10.93
C MET A 202 -16.49 12.77 11.20
N ASP A 203 -17.14 13.73 11.84
CA ASP A 203 -16.59 15.09 12.07
C ASP A 203 -16.05 15.77 10.80
N GLY A 204 -16.65 15.45 9.64
CA GLY A 204 -16.24 15.97 8.33
C GLY A 204 -15.05 15.25 7.71
N ILE A 205 -14.58 14.15 8.29
CA ILE A 205 -13.47 13.33 7.80
C ILE A 205 -13.99 11.93 7.42
N ASP A 206 -13.56 11.44 6.26
CA ASP A 206 -13.71 10.03 5.91
C ASP A 206 -12.63 9.24 6.65
N VAL A 207 -13.03 8.43 7.63
CA VAL A 207 -12.09 7.62 8.41
C VAL A 207 -11.50 6.46 7.61
N GLN A 208 -12.19 5.99 6.54
CA GLN A 208 -11.70 4.89 5.71
C GLN A 208 -10.47 5.30 4.89
N ARG A 209 -10.26 6.60 4.65
CA ARG A 209 -9.07 7.10 3.94
C ARG A 209 -7.74 6.70 4.59
N PHE A 210 -7.74 6.36 5.88
CA PHE A 210 -6.54 5.98 6.62
C PHE A 210 -6.15 4.52 6.44
N TYR A 211 -7.02 3.73 5.80
CA TYR A 211 -6.86 2.30 5.60
C TYR A 211 -6.64 1.98 4.12
N PRO A 212 -6.23 0.74 3.79
CA PRO A 212 -6.18 0.28 2.41
C PRO A 212 -7.55 0.41 1.73
N ASP A 213 -7.55 0.57 0.40
CA ASP A 213 -8.78 0.80 -0.39
C ASP A 213 -9.71 -0.43 -0.46
N ILE A 214 -9.20 -1.61 -0.11
CA ILE A 214 -9.94 -2.87 -0.24
C ILE A 214 -10.97 -3.00 0.87
N GLN A 215 -12.23 -3.02 0.47
CA GLN A 215 -13.38 -3.10 1.37
C GLN A 215 -14.36 -4.20 0.95
N ARG A 216 -13.91 -5.13 0.10
CA ARG A 216 -14.70 -6.26 -0.40
C ARG A 216 -13.82 -7.50 -0.58
N PHE A 217 -14.40 -8.67 -0.39
CA PHE A 217 -13.77 -9.97 -0.66
C PHE A 217 -14.82 -11.01 -1.04
N LYS A 218 -14.43 -12.14 -1.64
CA LYS A 218 -15.33 -13.28 -1.84
C LYS A 218 -15.24 -14.25 -0.67
N ASP A 219 -16.39 -14.63 -0.13
CA ASP A 219 -16.47 -15.68 0.88
C ASP A 219 -16.18 -17.07 0.29
N ALA A 220 -16.17 -18.10 1.14
CA ALA A 220 -15.95 -19.49 0.73
C ALA A 220 -16.98 -20.02 -0.30
N ASN A 221 -18.14 -19.35 -0.46
CA ASN A 221 -19.17 -19.69 -1.44
C ASN A 221 -19.04 -18.87 -2.74
N GLY A 222 -18.06 -17.96 -2.82
CA GLY A 222 -17.86 -17.04 -3.95
C GLY A 222 -18.74 -15.78 -3.90
N THR A 223 -19.42 -15.53 -2.79
CA THR A 223 -20.31 -14.36 -2.60
C THR A 223 -19.49 -13.14 -2.26
N ASP A 224 -19.76 -12.00 -2.91
CA ASP A 224 -19.11 -10.73 -2.58
C ASP A 224 -19.62 -10.20 -1.23
N VAL A 225 -18.69 -9.98 -0.30
CA VAL A 225 -18.95 -9.44 1.04
C VAL A 225 -18.25 -8.10 1.17
N SER A 226 -19.02 -7.05 1.47
CA SER A 226 -18.49 -5.72 1.80
C SER A 226 -18.19 -5.59 3.29
N PHE A 227 -17.16 -4.83 3.62
CA PHE A 227 -16.77 -4.49 4.98
C PHE A 227 -16.15 -3.09 5.05
N TYR A 228 -16.01 -2.56 6.26
CA TYR A 228 -15.26 -1.34 6.52
C TYR A 228 -14.27 -1.57 7.65
N TYR A 229 -13.16 -0.83 7.64
CA TYR A 229 -12.13 -0.89 8.68
C TYR A 229 -12.60 -0.17 9.94
N THR A 230 -12.27 -0.73 11.11
CA THR A 230 -12.60 -0.13 12.40
C THR A 230 -11.37 0.31 13.17
N ASP A 231 -10.33 -0.52 13.20
CA ASP A 231 -9.14 -0.31 14.03
C ASP A 231 -7.89 -0.92 13.41
N ASP A 232 -6.73 -0.43 13.81
CA ASP A 232 -5.45 -1.09 13.62
C ASP A 232 -5.25 -2.17 14.70
N LEU A 233 -4.80 -3.38 14.33
CA LEU A 233 -4.55 -4.47 15.30
C LEU A 233 -3.09 -4.56 15.75
N CYS A 234 -2.36 -3.44 15.69
CA CYS A 234 -0.98 -3.37 16.17
C CYS A 234 -0.93 -2.49 17.42
N ASP A 235 -0.76 -3.12 18.58
CA ASP A 235 -0.54 -2.43 19.85
C ASP A 235 0.83 -1.72 19.86
N GLN A 236 0.81 -0.44 20.22
CA GLN A 236 1.94 0.35 20.72
C GLN A 236 3.28 0.20 19.96
N CYS A 237 3.33 0.76 18.75
CA CYS A 237 4.60 1.09 18.10
C CYS A 237 5.17 2.43 18.60
N ASP A 238 4.93 2.81 19.86
CA ASP A 238 5.35 4.09 20.45
C ASP A 238 6.89 4.23 20.55
N HIS A 239 7.63 3.15 20.30
CA HIS A 239 9.10 3.10 20.33
C HIS A 239 9.75 2.76 18.99
N ILE A 240 8.97 2.68 17.91
CA ILE A 240 9.56 2.49 16.59
C ILE A 240 10.07 3.84 16.09
N GLU A 241 11.41 3.97 16.02
CA GLU A 241 12.05 5.05 15.27
C GLU A 241 11.37 5.19 13.90
N HIS A 242 11.04 6.42 13.49
CA HIS A 242 10.22 6.78 12.32
C HIS A 242 10.48 5.96 11.04
N PHE A 243 11.68 5.37 10.90
CA PHE A 243 12.08 4.53 9.78
C PHE A 243 11.31 3.21 9.64
N ASN A 244 10.88 2.54 10.73
CA ASN A 244 10.08 1.30 10.60
C ASN A 244 8.57 1.53 10.63
N LEU A 245 8.10 2.78 10.75
CA LEU A 245 6.66 3.10 10.77
C LEU A 245 5.99 2.78 9.41
N HIS A 246 6.72 3.00 8.32
CA HIS A 246 6.29 2.66 6.96
C HIS A 246 6.08 1.15 6.80
N LEU A 247 7.12 0.36 7.08
CA LEU A 247 7.06 -1.11 7.02
C LEU A 247 6.01 -1.67 7.96
N CYS A 248 5.93 -1.16 9.19
CA CYS A 248 4.95 -1.62 10.18
C CYS A 248 3.50 -1.37 9.72
N ARG A 249 3.23 -0.28 8.99
CA ARG A 249 1.90 0.00 8.44
C ARG A 249 1.56 -0.87 7.24
N CYS A 250 2.54 -1.20 6.41
CA CYS A 250 2.33 -2.04 5.24
C CYS A 250 2.11 -3.53 5.58
N THR A 251 2.56 -4.00 6.74
CA THR A 251 2.51 -5.44 7.11
C THR A 251 1.61 -5.77 8.29
N LYS A 252 0.97 -4.77 8.93
CA LYS A 252 0.11 -5.03 10.09
C LYS A 252 -1.29 -5.53 9.67
N PRO A 253 -1.93 -6.37 10.51
CA PRO A 253 -3.34 -6.68 10.34
C PRO A 253 -4.22 -5.51 10.78
N TYR A 254 -5.41 -5.43 10.18
CA TYR A 254 -6.45 -4.46 10.52
C TYR A 254 -7.70 -5.18 11.01
N ARG A 255 -8.49 -4.52 11.84
CA ARG A 255 -9.83 -4.96 12.21
C ARG A 255 -10.84 -4.34 11.26
N GLY A 256 -11.82 -5.12 10.85
CA GLY A 256 -12.96 -4.65 10.07
C GLY A 256 -14.27 -5.20 10.59
N ARG A 257 -15.36 -4.67 10.02
CA ARG A 257 -16.71 -5.16 10.24
C ARG A 257 -17.46 -5.24 8.92
N THR A 258 -18.08 -6.38 8.67
CA THR A 258 -18.97 -6.61 7.51
C THR A 258 -20.33 -5.92 7.71
N GLU A 259 -21.10 -5.78 6.63
CA GLU A 259 -22.43 -5.17 6.70
C GLU A 259 -23.42 -5.91 7.61
N ASP A 260 -23.28 -7.23 7.75
CA ASP A 260 -24.08 -8.06 8.67
C ASP A 260 -23.57 -8.04 10.12
N GLY A 261 -22.49 -7.27 10.39
CA GLY A 261 -21.96 -7.03 11.73
C GLY A 261 -20.90 -8.01 12.21
N GLN A 262 -20.45 -8.95 11.36
CA GLN A 262 -19.34 -9.84 11.69
C GLN A 262 -18.02 -9.07 11.80
N GLU A 263 -17.28 -9.33 12.87
CA GLU A 263 -15.95 -8.75 13.05
C GLU A 263 -14.87 -9.61 12.39
N ILE A 264 -13.98 -8.97 11.66
CA ILE A 264 -12.97 -9.61 10.83
C ILE A 264 -11.58 -9.02 11.08
N VAL A 265 -10.57 -9.80 10.73
CA VAL A 265 -9.18 -9.38 10.57
C VAL A 265 -8.84 -9.37 9.09
N VAL A 266 -8.25 -8.28 8.63
CA VAL A 266 -7.78 -8.07 7.26
C VAL A 266 -6.26 -8.00 7.30
N LYS A 267 -5.60 -8.96 6.66
CA LYS A 267 -4.13 -9.04 6.60
C LYS A 267 -3.64 -9.02 5.15
N PHE A 268 -2.60 -8.26 4.89
CA PHE A 268 -1.92 -8.21 3.60
C PHE A 268 -0.61 -8.99 3.68
N THR A 269 -0.37 -9.90 2.74
CA THR A 269 0.88 -10.68 2.69
C THR A 269 1.13 -11.22 1.29
N THR A 270 2.39 -11.44 0.95
CA THR A 270 2.77 -12.07 -0.33
C THR A 270 2.77 -13.60 -0.27
N TRP A 271 2.83 -14.17 0.93
CA TRP A 271 2.89 -15.60 1.14
C TRP A 271 1.93 -15.99 2.26
N TYR A 272 1.05 -16.95 1.98
CA TYR A 272 0.11 -17.46 2.96
C TYR A 272 -0.19 -18.94 2.75
N ASN A 273 -0.14 -19.73 3.82
CA ASN A 273 -0.49 -21.15 3.76
C ASN A 273 -1.95 -21.40 4.16
N GLU A 274 -2.83 -21.21 3.18
CA GLU A 274 -4.28 -21.38 3.32
C GLU A 274 -4.66 -22.78 3.82
N ALA A 275 -4.05 -23.82 3.23
CA ALA A 275 -4.33 -25.21 3.58
C ALA A 275 -3.97 -25.57 5.03
N ALA A 276 -2.85 -25.04 5.55
CA ALA A 276 -2.46 -25.24 6.94
C ALA A 276 -3.36 -24.47 7.91
N HIS A 277 -3.77 -23.25 7.54
CA HIS A 277 -4.73 -22.48 8.33
C HIS A 277 -6.06 -23.25 8.42
N GLU A 278 -6.65 -23.64 7.29
CA GLU A 278 -7.92 -24.39 7.25
C GLU A 278 -7.85 -25.71 8.04
N LEU A 279 -6.71 -26.40 7.99
CA LEU A 279 -6.49 -27.61 8.78
C LEU A 279 -6.61 -27.34 10.28
N CYS A 280 -5.97 -26.28 10.78
CA CYS A 280 -6.08 -25.88 12.17
C CYS A 280 -7.49 -25.38 12.52
N THR A 281 -8.16 -24.65 11.61
CA THR A 281 -9.54 -24.17 11.81
C THR A 281 -10.51 -25.34 12.04
N LYS A 282 -10.39 -26.44 11.28
CA LYS A 282 -11.26 -27.63 11.42
C LYS A 282 -11.21 -28.26 12.82
N ASP A 283 -10.09 -28.11 13.52
CA ASP A 283 -9.87 -28.64 14.87
C ASP A 283 -10.04 -27.56 15.97
N ASN A 284 -10.57 -26.38 15.62
CA ASN A 284 -10.72 -25.19 16.48
C ASN A 284 -9.38 -24.67 17.05
N LEU A 285 -8.29 -24.84 16.29
CA LEU A 285 -6.92 -24.46 16.65
C LEU A 285 -6.42 -23.21 15.90
N ALA A 286 -7.26 -22.62 15.07
CA ALA A 286 -7.06 -21.32 14.41
C ALA A 286 -8.43 -20.63 14.27
N PRO A 287 -8.48 -19.29 14.16
CA PRO A 287 -9.69 -18.58 13.75
C PRO A 287 -10.23 -19.09 12.40
N LYS A 288 -11.49 -18.80 12.10
CA LYS A 288 -12.04 -19.18 10.79
C LYS A 288 -11.44 -18.31 9.68
N LEU A 289 -10.87 -18.95 8.65
CA LEU A 289 -10.53 -18.27 7.40
C LEU A 289 -11.82 -17.97 6.63
N LEU A 290 -12.04 -16.70 6.28
CA LEU A 290 -13.29 -16.23 5.65
C LEU A 290 -13.12 -15.99 4.15
N GLY A 291 -11.95 -15.53 3.72
CA GLY A 291 -11.65 -15.32 2.31
C GLY A 291 -10.17 -15.05 2.06
N VAL A 292 -9.73 -15.37 0.85
CA VAL A 292 -8.37 -15.11 0.37
C VAL A 292 -8.46 -14.59 -1.06
N GLU A 293 -7.97 -13.38 -1.27
CA GLU A 293 -8.03 -12.71 -2.56
C GLU A 293 -6.63 -12.29 -3.01
N GLU A 294 -6.33 -12.48 -4.28
CA GLU A 294 -5.13 -11.90 -4.88
C GLU A 294 -5.44 -10.50 -5.40
N VAL A 295 -4.79 -9.49 -4.83
CA VAL A 295 -5.04 -8.07 -5.14
C VAL A 295 -4.19 -7.63 -6.32
N SER A 296 -2.90 -7.94 -6.25
CA SER A 296 -1.92 -7.53 -7.24
C SER A 296 -0.70 -8.43 -7.19
N LYS A 297 -0.44 -9.18 -8.28
CA LYS A 297 0.82 -9.88 -8.55
C LYS A 297 1.54 -10.44 -7.33
N GLY A 298 0.90 -11.38 -6.66
CA GLY A 298 1.42 -12.05 -5.48
C GLY A 298 1.04 -11.41 -4.14
N LEU A 299 0.62 -10.14 -4.08
CA LEU A 299 0.03 -9.57 -2.87
C LEU A 299 -1.38 -10.13 -2.68
N LYS A 300 -1.57 -10.80 -1.55
CA LYS A 300 -2.85 -11.37 -1.12
C LYS A 300 -3.44 -10.58 0.03
N VAL A 301 -4.76 -10.56 0.07
CA VAL A 301 -5.55 -10.16 1.24
C VAL A 301 -6.16 -11.41 1.85
N ILE A 302 -5.88 -11.59 3.13
CA ILE A 302 -6.39 -12.68 3.95
C ILE A 302 -7.43 -12.09 4.90
N ILE A 303 -8.66 -12.57 4.78
CA ILE A 303 -9.77 -12.20 5.65
C ILE A 303 -10.05 -13.39 6.58
N MET A 304 -10.00 -13.16 7.88
CA MET A 304 -10.28 -14.18 8.89
C MET A 304 -11.15 -13.62 10.01
N GLU A 305 -11.74 -14.50 10.81
CA GLU A 305 -12.55 -14.15 11.96
C GLU A 305 -11.73 -13.37 13.00
N TYR A 306 -12.31 -12.30 13.55
CA TYR A 306 -11.73 -11.63 14.71
C TYR A 306 -12.00 -12.43 15.99
N ALA A 307 -10.93 -12.89 16.62
CA ALA A 307 -10.94 -13.65 17.85
C ALA A 307 -11.34 -12.76 19.06
N GLN A 308 -12.65 -12.57 19.28
CA GLN A 308 -13.17 -11.69 20.34
C GLN A 308 -12.69 -12.08 21.73
N ASN A 309 -12.41 -11.06 22.56
CA ASN A 309 -11.91 -11.22 23.94
C ASN A 309 -10.62 -12.06 24.05
N SER A 310 -9.87 -12.18 22.96
CA SER A 310 -8.56 -12.83 22.97
C SER A 310 -7.47 -11.88 23.47
N ARG A 311 -6.36 -12.46 23.90
CA ARG A 311 -5.09 -11.75 24.12
C ARG A 311 -3.98 -12.56 23.49
N THR A 312 -2.91 -11.91 23.08
CA THR A 312 -1.70 -12.66 22.70
C THR A 312 -1.16 -13.39 23.92
N LEU A 313 -0.48 -14.53 23.71
CA LEU A 313 0.19 -15.23 24.80
C LEU A 313 1.27 -14.35 25.46
N HIS A 314 1.82 -13.39 24.73
CA HIS A 314 2.77 -12.42 25.26
C HIS A 314 2.17 -11.55 26.39
N GLU A 315 0.91 -11.14 26.23
CA GLU A 315 0.20 -10.26 27.17
C GLU A 315 -0.61 -11.03 28.22
N TYR A 316 -0.91 -12.29 27.92
CA TYR A 316 -1.72 -13.13 28.77
C TYR A 316 -0.99 -13.47 30.07
N LYS A 317 -1.56 -13.03 31.20
CA LYS A 317 -1.08 -13.34 32.54
C LYS A 317 -2.00 -14.39 33.17
N PRO A 318 -1.64 -15.69 33.16
CA PRO A 318 -2.46 -16.72 33.76
C PRO A 318 -2.61 -16.46 35.26
N SER A 319 -3.85 -16.59 35.76
CA SER A 319 -4.13 -16.49 37.20
C SER A 319 -4.04 -17.84 37.91
N GLN A 320 -4.10 -18.94 37.14
CA GLN A 320 -4.09 -20.31 37.64
C GLN A 320 -3.15 -21.19 36.80
N GLN A 321 -2.51 -22.17 37.44
CA GLN A 321 -1.58 -23.09 36.76
C GLN A 321 -2.27 -23.89 35.64
N ASP A 322 -3.53 -24.27 35.83
CA ASP A 322 -4.30 -25.07 34.86
C ASP A 322 -4.51 -24.32 33.53
N GLN A 323 -4.60 -22.98 33.56
CA GLN A 323 -4.71 -22.17 32.34
C GLN A 323 -3.45 -22.28 31.48
N TYR A 324 -2.28 -22.28 32.11
CA TYR A 324 -1.01 -22.47 31.40
C TYR A 324 -0.92 -23.86 30.76
N LEU A 325 -1.39 -24.89 31.48
CA LEU A 325 -1.41 -26.26 30.97
C LEU A 325 -2.34 -26.39 29.76
N HIS A 326 -3.55 -25.84 29.81
CA HIS A 326 -4.49 -25.86 28.68
C HIS A 326 -3.95 -25.14 27.44
N VAL A 327 -3.36 -23.96 27.60
CA VAL A 327 -2.70 -23.25 26.48
C VAL A 327 -1.61 -24.10 25.85
N MET A 328 -0.75 -24.71 26.67
CA MET A 328 0.35 -25.55 26.19
C MET A 328 -0.15 -26.81 25.49
N GLU A 329 -1.23 -27.43 25.98
CA GLU A 329 -1.88 -28.59 25.36
C GLU A 329 -2.43 -28.25 23.97
N ASP A 330 -3.14 -27.13 23.83
CA ASP A 330 -3.69 -26.69 22.54
C ASP A 330 -2.59 -26.33 21.54
N VAL A 331 -1.54 -25.62 21.96
CA VAL A 331 -0.38 -25.33 21.10
C VAL A 331 0.29 -26.63 20.65
N LYS A 332 0.54 -27.58 21.55
CA LYS A 332 1.09 -28.89 21.19
C LYS A 332 0.18 -29.65 20.23
N ARG A 333 -1.13 -29.58 20.42
CA ARG A 333 -2.12 -30.20 19.55
C ARG A 333 -2.07 -29.60 18.14
N ALA A 334 -2.00 -28.28 18.02
CA ALA A 334 -1.89 -27.58 16.74
C ALA A 334 -0.60 -27.93 15.99
N ILE A 335 0.54 -27.87 16.68
CA ILE A 335 1.84 -28.22 16.08
C ILE A 335 1.88 -29.70 15.68
N SER A 336 1.35 -30.60 16.51
CA SER A 336 1.28 -32.04 16.18
C SER A 336 0.34 -32.32 15.01
N LEU A 337 -0.76 -31.57 14.88
CA LEU A 337 -1.68 -31.66 13.74
C LEU A 337 -0.98 -31.24 12.45
N LEU A 338 -0.28 -30.10 12.46
CA LEU A 338 0.51 -29.62 11.33
C LEU A 338 1.59 -30.62 10.92
N HIS A 339 2.37 -31.11 11.89
CA HIS A 339 3.45 -32.06 11.62
C HIS A 339 2.95 -33.37 11.01
N ARG A 340 1.85 -33.94 11.53
CA ARG A 340 1.25 -35.16 10.98
C ARG A 340 0.75 -34.99 9.55
N ASN A 341 0.42 -33.76 9.15
CA ASN A 341 -0.02 -33.41 7.79
C ASN A 341 1.12 -32.85 6.92
N GLY A 342 2.37 -32.97 7.37
CA GLY A 342 3.53 -32.58 6.56
C GLY A 342 3.81 -31.08 6.53
N TYR A 343 3.33 -30.30 7.50
CA TYR A 343 3.58 -28.86 7.64
C TYR A 343 4.50 -28.57 8.83
N VAL A 344 5.27 -27.48 8.78
CA VAL A 344 6.04 -26.92 9.89
C VAL A 344 5.61 -25.47 10.11
N PHE A 345 5.28 -25.13 11.35
CA PHE A 345 4.99 -23.75 11.73
C PHE A 345 6.29 -22.99 12.00
N GLY A 346 6.78 -22.24 11.02
CA GLY A 346 8.13 -21.65 11.03
C GLY A 346 8.34 -20.48 12.00
N ASP A 347 7.25 -19.81 12.41
CA ASP A 347 7.30 -18.61 13.25
C ASP A 347 6.51 -18.81 14.57
N LEU A 348 6.77 -19.91 15.29
CA LEU A 348 6.10 -20.15 16.57
C LEU A 348 6.67 -19.23 17.66
N ARG A 349 5.88 -18.25 18.07
CA ARG A 349 6.22 -17.27 19.12
C ARG A 349 4.98 -16.84 19.89
N SER A 350 5.17 -16.23 21.06
CA SER A 350 4.07 -15.82 21.95
C SER A 350 3.10 -14.82 21.33
N SER A 351 3.53 -14.01 20.35
CA SER A 351 2.65 -13.09 19.63
C SER A 351 1.76 -13.78 18.60
N ASN A 352 2.12 -14.99 18.15
CA ASN A 352 1.38 -15.75 17.13
C ASN A 352 0.45 -16.82 17.76
N VAL A 353 0.25 -16.74 19.07
CA VAL A 353 -0.69 -17.57 19.83
C VAL A 353 -1.69 -16.65 20.51
N LEU A 354 -2.97 -16.84 20.23
CA LEU A 354 -4.05 -16.13 20.91
C LEU A 354 -4.65 -17.03 21.99
N VAL A 355 -4.83 -16.47 23.18
CA VAL A 355 -5.50 -17.11 24.32
C VAL A 355 -6.91 -16.54 24.42
N LEU A 356 -7.91 -17.43 24.42
CA LEU A 356 -9.33 -17.10 24.45
C LEU A 356 -10.01 -17.77 25.64
N PRO A 357 -11.05 -17.16 26.23
CA PRO A 357 -11.93 -17.87 27.14
C PRO A 357 -12.65 -19.01 26.40
N ASP A 358 -12.78 -20.17 27.04
CA ASP A 358 -13.49 -21.34 26.48
C ASP A 358 -15.02 -21.08 26.47
N SER A 359 -15.52 -20.36 27.47
CA SER A 359 -16.88 -19.81 27.51
C SER A 359 -16.91 -18.54 28.38
N ALA A 360 -17.98 -17.74 28.27
CA ALA A 360 -18.14 -16.51 29.04
C ALA A 360 -18.12 -16.71 30.57
N GLU A 361 -18.50 -17.91 31.03
CA GLU A 361 -18.63 -18.24 32.46
C GLU A 361 -17.52 -19.18 32.98
N SER A 362 -16.60 -19.62 32.10
CA SER A 362 -15.56 -20.58 32.47
C SER A 362 -14.22 -19.90 32.72
N THR A 363 -13.49 -20.38 33.73
CA THR A 363 -12.08 -20.02 33.95
C THR A 363 -11.14 -20.74 32.99
N LYS A 364 -11.65 -21.73 32.25
CA LYS A 364 -10.91 -22.47 31.23
C LYS A 364 -10.65 -21.59 30.02
N VAL A 365 -9.46 -21.73 29.47
CA VAL A 365 -9.00 -21.02 28.28
C VAL A 365 -8.64 -22.02 27.19
N ARG A 366 -8.69 -21.55 25.95
CA ARG A 366 -8.21 -22.26 24.76
C ARG A 366 -7.15 -21.43 24.07
N ALA A 367 -6.21 -22.08 23.39
CA ALA A 367 -5.22 -21.41 22.57
C ALA A 367 -5.43 -21.71 21.08
N VAL A 368 -5.23 -20.69 20.25
CA VAL A 368 -5.27 -20.83 18.79
C VAL A 368 -4.03 -20.21 18.17
N LEU A 369 -3.58 -20.77 17.05
CA LEU A 369 -2.51 -20.21 16.24
C LEU A 369 -3.06 -19.17 15.27
N VAL A 370 -2.27 -18.12 15.04
CA VAL A 370 -2.47 -17.11 14.00
C VAL A 370 -1.17 -16.91 13.24
N ASP A 371 -1.19 -16.17 12.13
CA ASP A 371 -0.02 -15.87 11.30
C ASP A 371 0.61 -17.11 10.60
N PHE A 372 -0.06 -17.56 9.54
CA PHE A 372 0.32 -18.76 8.76
C PHE A 372 1.26 -18.47 7.58
N ASP A 373 1.89 -17.28 7.54
CA ASP A 373 2.72 -16.81 6.43
C ASP A 373 3.98 -17.68 6.26
N TRP A 374 4.57 -18.11 7.39
CA TRP A 374 5.84 -18.85 7.44
C TRP A 374 5.64 -20.38 7.57
N VAL A 375 4.46 -20.90 7.22
CA VAL A 375 4.20 -22.34 7.29
C VAL A 375 4.71 -23.03 6.02
N GLY A 376 5.74 -23.87 6.20
CA GLY A 376 6.38 -24.66 5.15
C GLY A 376 5.97 -26.13 5.15
N ARG A 377 6.40 -26.91 4.15
CA ARG A 377 6.22 -28.38 4.12
C ARG A 377 7.45 -29.10 4.70
N ILE A 378 7.22 -30.13 5.51
CA ILE A 378 8.26 -31.02 6.03
C ILE A 378 9.02 -31.65 4.84
N MET A 379 10.34 -31.56 4.86
CA MET A 379 11.28 -32.01 3.81
C MET A 379 11.39 -31.16 2.53
N ARG A 380 10.83 -29.94 2.48
CA ARG A 380 11.47 -28.90 1.65
C ARG A 380 12.57 -28.28 2.48
N THR A 381 13.83 -28.43 2.05
CA THR A 381 15.02 -27.81 2.67
C THR A 381 14.98 -26.28 2.67
N HIS A 382 13.95 -25.69 2.05
CA HIS A 382 13.62 -24.28 2.10
C HIS A 382 12.18 -24.09 2.57
N ILE A 383 12.03 -23.51 3.77
CA ILE A 383 10.94 -22.56 4.00
C ILE A 383 11.20 -21.46 2.97
N PRO A 384 10.25 -21.12 2.06
CA PRO A 384 10.46 -20.02 1.13
C PRO A 384 10.79 -18.78 1.95
N TYR A 385 12.04 -18.30 1.83
CA TYR A 385 12.38 -16.96 2.27
C TYR A 385 11.66 -16.00 1.30
N PRO A 386 11.00 -14.95 1.80
CA PRO A 386 10.44 -13.90 0.97
C PRO A 386 11.50 -13.24 0.07
#